data_AF-A0A519V9N9-F1
#
_entry.id   AF-A0A519V9N9-F1
#
_cell.length_a   1.000
_cell.length_b   1.000
_cell.length_c   1.000
_cell.angle_alpha   90.00
_cell.angle_beta   90.00
_cell.angle_gamma   90.00
#
_symmetry.space_group_name_H-M   'P 1'
#
loop_
_entity.id
_entity.type
_entity.pdbx_description
1 polymer ?
#
loop_
_entity_poly.entity_id
_entity_poly.type
_entity_poly.pdbx_seq_one_letter_code
_entity_poly.pdbx_strand_id
1 'polypeptide(L)'
;MKIIFTLLFVAASFITFGQTKQVPKNLKQAVDFLNADCTDSLKRLIKRTEDSDLKKLSYPWDGNYKTIFEWTSKKNSKIVSYLKAKGTSSHQTEVILIAFKRFLDSQEINEDLIIAPYKALEKKWTNEDVVRFTTDSLRGVYIPKNLEDCFKQIDKFWNASTKEQVKNLTEEKFTANAHLGFGMWMRNNWQLWAGSRLTKYFNDLGVYHPEDISGIILTSYHRYLVGSDIKMGKQIEYLKSYWKVSKDPSKEIYPAGAKNLKFDTKQYYNLKKDNSPGCIHIQSNSKTEKTWVYDYYFGWKQLSREELKELSNTSYDTREDAIKKLFNKRS
;
A
#
# COMPACT_ATOMS: atom_id res chain seq x y z
N MET A 1 15.72 -10.72 70.19
CA MET A 1 14.95 -11.72 69.44
C MET A 1 14.93 -11.32 67.97
N LYS A 2 15.78 -11.93 67.13
CA LYS A 2 15.89 -11.63 65.69
C LYS A 2 14.92 -12.53 64.95
N ILE A 3 13.90 -11.97 64.31
CA ILE A 3 12.99 -12.71 63.43
C ILE A 3 13.47 -12.48 62.00
N ILE A 4 14.01 -13.54 61.40
CA ILE A 4 14.41 -13.61 60.00
C ILE A 4 13.16 -13.92 59.19
N PHE A 5 12.73 -13.00 58.32
CA PHE A 5 11.71 -13.27 57.31
C PHE A 5 12.39 -13.85 56.07
N THR A 6 12.26 -15.16 55.88
CA THR A 6 12.66 -15.83 54.65
C THR A 6 11.61 -15.58 53.57
N LEU A 7 11.92 -14.70 52.61
CA LEU A 7 11.09 -14.51 51.42
C LEU A 7 11.21 -15.76 50.52
N LEU A 8 10.15 -16.54 50.42
CA LEU A 8 10.03 -17.63 49.46
C LEU A 8 9.64 -17.04 48.09
N PHE A 9 10.62 -16.88 47.20
CA PHE A 9 10.37 -16.49 45.82
C PHE A 9 9.87 -17.72 45.04
N VAL A 10 8.55 -17.86 44.88
CA VAL A 10 7.97 -18.83 43.94
C VAL A 10 8.07 -18.22 42.54
N ALA A 11 9.10 -18.62 41.79
CA ALA A 11 9.21 -18.31 40.38
C ALA A 11 8.13 -19.09 39.61
N ALA A 12 6.96 -18.47 39.40
CA ALA A 12 6.00 -18.95 38.41
C ALA A 12 6.61 -18.69 37.02
N SER A 13 7.17 -19.74 36.43
CA SER A 13 7.58 -19.75 35.03
C SER A 13 6.35 -19.53 34.14
N PHE A 14 6.19 -18.31 33.65
CA PHE A 14 5.28 -18.03 32.54
C PHE A 14 5.77 -18.79 31.31
N ILE A 15 5.23 -19.99 31.10
CA ILE A 15 5.31 -20.66 29.82
C ILE A 15 4.45 -19.82 28.86
N THR A 16 5.09 -18.88 28.16
CA THR A 16 4.48 -18.18 27.04
C THR A 16 4.41 -19.14 25.86
N PHE A 17 3.45 -20.08 25.91
CA PHE A 17 2.98 -20.71 24.68
C PHE A 17 2.44 -19.57 23.82
N GLY A 18 3.10 -19.29 22.70
CA GLY A 18 2.55 -18.47 21.64
C GLY A 18 1.27 -19.14 21.14
N GLN A 19 0.13 -18.80 21.77
CA GLN A 19 -1.17 -19.29 21.32
C GLN A 19 -1.38 -18.73 19.92
N THR A 20 -1.40 -19.61 18.92
CA THR A 20 -1.92 -19.25 17.61
C THR A 20 -3.36 -18.77 17.84
N LYS A 21 -3.60 -17.46 17.71
CA LYS A 21 -4.96 -16.89 17.82
C LYS A 21 -5.89 -17.74 16.94
N GLN A 22 -6.84 -18.41 17.58
CA GLN A 22 -7.76 -19.31 16.89
C GLN A 22 -8.52 -18.51 15.83
N VAL A 23 -8.66 -19.09 14.64
CA VAL A 23 -9.42 -18.48 13.54
C VAL A 23 -10.86 -18.99 13.63
N PRO A 24 -11.86 -18.10 13.72
CA PRO A 24 -13.25 -18.52 13.83
C PRO A 24 -13.71 -19.26 12.57
N LYS A 25 -14.67 -20.16 12.73
CA LYS A 25 -15.25 -20.92 11.61
C LYS A 25 -16.54 -20.30 11.06
N ASN A 26 -17.23 -19.49 11.87
CA ASN A 26 -18.52 -18.87 11.57
C ASN A 26 -18.72 -17.61 12.43
N LEU A 27 -19.83 -16.88 12.23
CA LEU A 27 -20.11 -15.63 12.94
C LEU A 27 -20.23 -15.81 14.46
N LYS A 28 -20.87 -16.89 14.92
CA LYS A 28 -20.97 -17.19 16.35
C LYS A 28 -19.58 -17.26 17.00
N GLN A 29 -18.66 -18.04 16.44
CA GLN A 29 -17.29 -18.13 16.97
C GLN A 29 -16.52 -16.82 16.85
N ALA A 30 -16.73 -16.06 15.77
CA ALA A 30 -16.09 -14.76 15.62
C ALA A 30 -16.53 -13.83 16.76
N VAL A 31 -17.82 -13.78 17.07
CA VAL A 31 -18.37 -13.00 18.18
C VAL A 31 -17.84 -13.47 19.54
N ASP A 32 -17.83 -14.78 19.80
CA ASP A 32 -17.29 -15.34 21.04
C ASP A 32 -15.82 -14.93 21.25
N PHE A 33 -15.01 -14.98 20.18
CA PHE A 33 -13.60 -14.59 20.22
C PHE A 33 -13.41 -13.07 20.35
N LEU A 34 -14.21 -12.26 19.65
CA LEU A 34 -14.17 -10.81 19.79
C LEU A 34 -14.58 -10.37 21.20
N ASN A 35 -15.57 -11.03 21.81
CA ASN A 35 -15.96 -10.71 23.18
C ASN A 35 -14.83 -10.97 24.18
N ALA A 36 -14.02 -12.01 23.97
CA ALA A 36 -12.87 -12.32 24.81
C ALA A 36 -11.66 -11.39 24.56
N ASP A 37 -11.44 -10.98 23.31
CA ASP A 37 -10.25 -10.21 22.89
C ASP A 37 -10.45 -8.68 22.94
N CYS A 38 -11.66 -8.16 22.70
CA CYS A 38 -11.93 -6.72 22.73
C CYS A 38 -11.93 -6.15 24.16
N THR A 39 -11.30 -4.99 24.34
CA THR A 39 -11.38 -4.23 25.60
C THR A 39 -12.76 -3.62 25.80
N ASP A 40 -13.16 -3.38 27.05
CA ASP A 40 -14.46 -2.77 27.35
C ASP A 40 -14.63 -1.38 26.74
N SER A 41 -13.54 -0.63 26.61
CA SER A 41 -13.54 0.67 25.93
C SER A 41 -13.91 0.53 24.46
N LEU A 42 -13.30 -0.44 23.76
CA LEU A 42 -13.61 -0.70 22.35
C LEU A 42 -15.02 -1.26 22.18
N LYS A 43 -15.50 -2.13 23.08
CA LYS A 43 -16.88 -2.61 23.07
C LYS A 43 -17.88 -1.46 23.18
N ARG A 44 -17.66 -0.51 24.11
CA ARG A 44 -18.51 0.70 24.23
C ARG A 44 -18.47 1.56 22.98
N LEU A 45 -17.30 1.69 22.34
CA LEU A 45 -17.16 2.43 21.09
C LEU A 45 -17.95 1.75 19.94
N ILE A 46 -17.86 0.43 19.82
CA ILE A 46 -18.61 -0.33 18.82
C ILE A 46 -20.13 -0.16 19.00
N LYS A 47 -20.64 -0.23 20.24
CA LYS A 47 -22.07 -0.04 20.52
C LYS A 47 -22.61 1.31 20.06
N ARG A 48 -21.84 2.39 20.26
CA ARG A 48 -22.27 3.77 19.95
C ARG A 48 -22.01 4.20 18.50
N THR A 49 -21.28 3.40 17.72
CA THR A 49 -20.92 3.76 16.34
C THR A 49 -21.98 3.23 15.37
N GLU A 50 -22.40 4.09 14.44
CA GLU A 50 -23.31 3.71 13.35
C GLU A 50 -22.72 2.58 12.50
N ASP A 51 -23.58 1.70 11.99
CA ASP A 51 -23.16 0.49 11.26
C ASP A 51 -22.29 0.83 10.03
N SER A 52 -22.59 1.95 9.36
CA SER A 52 -21.82 2.47 8.22
C SER A 52 -20.38 2.83 8.55
N ASP A 53 -20.08 3.15 9.81
CA ASP A 53 -18.79 3.64 10.28
C ASP A 53 -18.00 2.61 11.10
N LEU A 54 -18.62 1.48 11.47
CA LEU A 54 -17.99 0.46 12.32
C LEU A 54 -16.61 0.01 11.83
N LYS A 55 -16.44 -0.16 10.51
CA LYS A 55 -15.16 -0.62 9.95
C LYS A 55 -14.01 0.35 10.23
N LYS A 56 -14.29 1.64 10.37
CA LYS A 56 -13.27 2.66 10.72
C LYS A 56 -12.66 2.41 12.10
N LEU A 57 -13.28 1.59 12.95
CA LEU A 57 -12.74 1.21 14.25
C LEU A 57 -11.68 0.08 14.17
N SER A 58 -11.48 -0.52 13.00
CA SER A 58 -10.59 -1.66 12.79
C SER A 58 -9.49 -1.36 11.76
N TYR A 59 -8.37 -2.06 11.87
CA TYR A 59 -7.32 -2.06 10.85
C TYR A 59 -7.82 -2.84 9.62
N PRO A 60 -7.48 -2.45 8.38
CA PRO A 60 -6.53 -1.40 7.96
C PRO A 60 -7.18 -0.04 7.67
N TRP A 61 -8.41 0.19 8.13
CA TRP A 61 -9.04 1.50 8.03
C TRP A 61 -8.47 2.43 9.11
N ASP A 62 -9.27 3.32 9.69
CA ASP A 62 -8.77 4.34 10.62
C ASP A 62 -8.38 3.77 12.01
N GLY A 63 -8.74 2.52 12.29
CA GLY A 63 -8.56 1.90 13.59
C GLY A 63 -7.33 1.00 13.69
N ASN A 64 -6.85 0.79 14.92
CA ASN A 64 -5.69 -0.07 15.20
C ASN A 64 -6.07 -1.49 15.64
N TYR A 65 -7.35 -1.83 15.69
CA TYR A 65 -7.79 -3.17 16.09
C TYR A 65 -7.61 -4.18 14.95
N LYS A 66 -6.63 -5.09 15.10
CA LYS A 66 -6.13 -5.98 14.02
C LYS A 66 -6.77 -7.37 13.98
N THR A 67 -7.45 -7.82 15.03
CA THR A 67 -7.89 -9.22 15.16
C THR A 67 -8.76 -9.69 13.98
N ILE A 68 -9.69 -8.86 13.50
CA ILE A 68 -10.53 -9.23 12.34
C ILE A 68 -9.68 -9.30 11.07
N PHE A 69 -8.80 -8.34 10.84
CA PHE A 69 -7.86 -8.37 9.70
C PHE A 69 -6.97 -9.61 9.72
N GLU A 70 -6.47 -10.03 10.89
CA GLU A 70 -5.68 -11.26 11.04
C GLU A 70 -6.47 -12.51 10.67
N TRP A 71 -7.80 -12.52 10.86
CA TRP A 71 -8.65 -13.61 10.42
C TRP A 71 -8.95 -13.56 8.93
N THR A 72 -9.18 -12.38 8.37
CA THR A 72 -9.62 -12.21 6.98
C THR A 72 -8.47 -12.17 5.97
N SER A 73 -7.25 -11.83 6.40
CA SER A 73 -6.04 -11.84 5.56
C SER A 73 -5.39 -13.22 5.42
N LYS A 74 -5.74 -14.19 6.29
CA LYS A 74 -5.14 -15.53 6.27
C LYS A 74 -5.59 -16.35 5.06
N LYS A 75 -4.62 -16.96 4.37
CA LYS A 75 -4.88 -17.99 3.35
C LYS A 75 -5.65 -19.16 3.99
N ASN A 76 -6.69 -19.64 3.30
CA ASN A 76 -7.57 -20.74 3.75
C ASN A 76 -8.29 -20.48 5.09
N SER A 77 -8.56 -19.22 5.43
CA SER A 77 -9.33 -18.86 6.61
C SER A 77 -10.76 -19.44 6.56
N LYS A 78 -11.18 -20.08 7.66
CA LYS A 78 -12.49 -20.75 7.75
C LYS A 78 -13.64 -19.76 7.74
N ILE A 79 -13.55 -18.67 8.53
CA ILE A 79 -14.54 -17.58 8.51
C ILE A 79 -14.65 -16.94 7.12
N VAL A 80 -13.52 -16.73 6.42
CA VAL A 80 -13.52 -16.17 5.06
C VAL A 80 -14.28 -17.08 4.11
N SER A 81 -14.02 -18.40 4.16
CA SER A 81 -14.67 -19.39 3.30
C SER A 81 -16.17 -19.49 3.59
N TYR A 82 -16.52 -19.48 4.88
CA TYR A 82 -17.90 -19.49 5.34
C TYR A 82 -18.68 -18.25 4.88
N LEU A 83 -18.13 -17.03 5.01
CA LEU A 83 -18.78 -15.80 4.55
C LEU A 83 -18.89 -15.74 3.01
N LYS A 84 -17.85 -16.20 2.29
CA LYS A 84 -17.92 -16.35 0.82
C LYS A 84 -19.07 -17.27 0.40
N ALA A 85 -19.24 -18.42 1.05
CA ALA A 85 -20.34 -19.34 0.76
C ALA A 85 -21.73 -18.71 1.02
N LYS A 86 -21.81 -17.72 1.91
CA LYS A 86 -23.03 -16.94 2.19
C LYS A 86 -23.23 -15.74 1.23
N GLY A 87 -22.26 -15.47 0.35
CA GLY A 87 -22.33 -14.41 -0.65
C GLY A 87 -21.69 -13.09 -0.24
N THR A 88 -20.76 -13.09 0.74
CA THR A 88 -20.02 -11.89 1.18
C THR A 88 -18.51 -12.10 1.07
N SER A 89 -17.93 -11.57 -0.01
CA SER A 89 -16.49 -11.64 -0.31
C SER A 89 -15.72 -10.43 0.18
N SER A 90 -16.14 -9.23 -0.21
CA SER A 90 -15.46 -7.98 0.03
C SER A 90 -15.85 -7.31 1.35
N HIS A 91 -17.04 -7.60 1.88
CA HIS A 91 -17.59 -6.92 3.07
C HIS A 91 -17.57 -7.78 4.35
N GLN A 92 -16.56 -8.65 4.47
CA GLN A 92 -16.51 -9.64 5.55
C GLN A 92 -16.32 -9.00 6.93
N THR A 93 -15.49 -7.96 7.03
CA THR A 93 -15.25 -7.28 8.29
C THR A 93 -16.50 -6.53 8.76
N GLU A 94 -17.21 -5.84 7.86
CA GLU A 94 -18.48 -5.19 8.18
C GLU A 94 -19.49 -6.19 8.76
N VAL A 95 -19.66 -7.34 8.10
CA VAL A 95 -20.57 -8.41 8.57
C VAL A 95 -20.17 -8.93 9.95
N ILE A 96 -18.87 -9.15 10.20
CA ILE A 96 -18.36 -9.60 11.51
C ILE A 96 -18.59 -8.54 12.61
N LEU A 97 -18.31 -7.27 12.31
CA LEU A 97 -18.48 -6.17 13.26
C LEU A 97 -19.94 -5.93 13.64
N ILE A 98 -20.86 -6.03 12.67
CA ILE A 98 -22.30 -5.89 12.94
C ILE A 98 -22.79 -7.05 13.79
N ALA A 99 -22.38 -8.29 13.48
CA ALA A 99 -22.71 -9.44 14.32
C ALA A 99 -22.23 -9.23 15.77
N PHE A 100 -21.03 -8.68 15.95
CA PHE A 100 -20.50 -8.38 17.27
C PHE A 100 -21.23 -7.23 17.97
N LYS A 101 -21.57 -6.15 17.26
CA LYS A 101 -22.37 -5.05 17.81
C LYS A 101 -23.73 -5.55 18.30
N ARG A 102 -24.45 -6.35 17.50
CA ARG A 102 -25.74 -6.95 17.90
C ARG A 102 -25.61 -7.77 19.18
N PHE A 103 -24.57 -8.59 19.29
CA PHE A 103 -24.28 -9.33 20.53
C PHE A 103 -24.07 -8.40 21.73
N LEU A 104 -23.30 -7.31 21.57
CA LEU A 104 -23.08 -6.32 22.63
C LEU A 104 -24.37 -5.57 23.04
N ASP A 105 -25.33 -5.47 22.12
CA ASP A 105 -26.66 -4.90 22.35
C ASP A 105 -27.67 -5.95 22.85
N SER A 106 -27.22 -7.16 23.17
CA SER A 106 -28.08 -8.28 23.58
C SER A 106 -29.17 -8.62 22.56
N GLN A 107 -28.92 -8.32 21.29
CA GLN A 107 -29.79 -8.66 20.16
C GLN A 107 -29.42 -10.03 19.59
N GLU A 108 -30.39 -10.69 18.98
CA GLU A 108 -30.15 -11.93 18.26
C GLU A 108 -29.23 -11.70 17.05
N ILE A 109 -28.23 -12.60 16.88
CA ILE A 109 -27.37 -12.65 15.71
C ILE A 109 -28.08 -13.43 14.60
N ASN A 110 -29.08 -12.80 13.99
CA ASN A 110 -29.72 -13.34 12.80
C ASN A 110 -28.81 -13.13 11.58
N GLU A 111 -28.10 -14.18 11.16
CA GLU A 111 -27.11 -14.12 10.07
C GLU A 111 -27.71 -13.63 8.76
N ASP A 112 -28.91 -14.08 8.40
CA ASP A 112 -29.54 -13.75 7.13
C ASP A 112 -29.87 -12.26 7.05
N LEU A 113 -30.36 -11.68 8.15
CA LEU A 113 -30.62 -10.23 8.24
C LEU A 113 -29.33 -9.40 8.18
N ILE A 114 -28.26 -9.86 8.84
CA ILE A 114 -26.96 -9.16 8.82
C ILE A 114 -26.35 -9.22 7.41
N ILE A 115 -26.44 -10.37 6.73
CA ILE A 115 -25.74 -10.63 5.46
C ILE A 115 -26.48 -10.07 4.25
N ALA A 116 -27.82 -10.07 4.26
CA ALA A 116 -28.66 -9.63 3.13
C ALA A 116 -28.23 -8.29 2.48
N PRO A 117 -28.00 -7.18 3.22
CA PRO A 117 -27.60 -5.91 2.59
C PRO A 117 -26.25 -6.01 1.87
N TYR A 118 -25.29 -6.73 2.46
CA TYR A 118 -23.96 -6.89 1.87
C TYR A 118 -23.98 -7.82 0.66
N LYS A 119 -24.78 -8.89 0.70
CA LYS A 119 -24.98 -9.77 -0.46
C LYS A 119 -25.57 -9.00 -1.64
N ALA A 120 -26.52 -8.09 -1.40
CA ALA A 120 -27.06 -7.23 -2.44
C ALA A 120 -26.00 -6.27 -3.00
N LEU A 121 -25.16 -5.70 -2.13
CA LEU A 121 -24.04 -4.83 -2.52
C LEU A 121 -22.99 -5.57 -3.37
N GLU A 122 -22.62 -6.80 -3.00
CA GLU A 122 -21.69 -7.65 -3.76
C GLU A 122 -22.23 -7.98 -5.17
N LYS A 123 -23.54 -8.24 -5.27
CA LYS A 123 -24.19 -8.44 -6.58
C LYS A 123 -24.13 -7.17 -7.43
N LYS A 124 -24.40 -6.00 -6.83
CA LYS A 124 -24.25 -4.70 -7.53
C LYS A 124 -22.82 -4.51 -8.03
N TRP A 125 -21.83 -4.76 -7.16
CA TRP A 125 -20.41 -4.63 -7.49
C TRP A 125 -19.98 -5.59 -8.60
N THR A 126 -20.47 -6.83 -8.58
CA THR A 126 -20.22 -7.81 -9.64
C THR A 126 -20.73 -7.29 -10.99
N ASN A 127 -21.93 -6.72 -11.05
CA ASN A 127 -22.48 -6.16 -12.28
C ASN A 127 -21.69 -4.94 -12.77
N GLU A 128 -21.27 -4.06 -11.87
CA GLU A 128 -20.40 -2.93 -12.19
C GLU A 128 -19.05 -3.40 -12.77
N ASP A 129 -18.49 -4.49 -12.23
CA ASP A 129 -17.18 -5.00 -12.64
C ASP A 129 -17.16 -5.55 -14.07
N VAL A 130 -18.30 -6.06 -14.56
CA VAL A 130 -18.46 -6.48 -15.97
C VAL A 130 -18.17 -5.34 -16.95
N VAL A 131 -18.50 -4.10 -16.58
CA VAL A 131 -18.41 -2.92 -17.45
C VAL A 131 -17.41 -1.87 -16.94
N ARG A 132 -16.52 -2.22 -16.00
CA ARG A 132 -15.69 -1.24 -15.28
C ARG A 132 -14.78 -0.37 -16.14
N PHE A 133 -14.40 -0.85 -17.32
CA PHE A 133 -13.52 -0.14 -18.24
C PHE A 133 -14.26 0.81 -19.19
N THR A 134 -15.60 0.85 -19.14
CA THR A 134 -16.42 1.69 -20.02
C THR A 134 -17.44 2.54 -19.25
N THR A 135 -17.91 2.07 -18.09
CA THR A 135 -18.85 2.81 -17.22
C THR A 135 -18.27 4.13 -16.71
N ASP A 136 -19.15 5.10 -16.47
CA ASP A 136 -18.76 6.39 -15.91
C ASP A 136 -18.65 6.42 -14.40
N SER A 137 -19.17 5.39 -13.74
CA SER A 137 -19.26 5.33 -12.29
C SER A 137 -18.99 3.91 -11.81
N LEU A 138 -18.23 3.80 -10.72
CA LEU A 138 -17.98 2.55 -10.00
C LEU A 138 -18.12 2.81 -8.51
N ARG A 139 -18.76 1.90 -7.80
CA ARG A 139 -18.89 1.98 -6.33
C ARG A 139 -19.53 3.28 -5.86
N GLY A 140 -20.40 3.88 -6.68
CA GLY A 140 -21.05 5.17 -6.40
C GLY A 140 -20.17 6.40 -6.65
N VAL A 141 -18.99 6.25 -7.25
CA VAL A 141 -18.06 7.34 -7.56
C VAL A 141 -17.92 7.50 -9.07
N TYR A 142 -18.00 8.73 -9.58
CA TYR A 142 -17.69 9.04 -10.97
C TYR A 142 -16.19 8.83 -11.25
N ILE A 143 -15.89 8.11 -12.33
CA ILE A 143 -14.53 7.76 -12.76
C ILE A 143 -14.15 8.67 -13.92
N PRO A 144 -13.10 9.50 -13.84
CA PRO A 144 -12.69 10.32 -14.97
C PRO A 144 -12.35 9.49 -16.21
N LYS A 145 -12.65 9.98 -17.42
CA LYS A 145 -12.32 9.24 -18.67
C LYS A 145 -10.90 9.48 -19.19
N ASN A 146 -10.28 10.60 -18.81
CA ASN A 146 -8.94 11.02 -19.24
C ASN A 146 -8.39 12.10 -18.29
N LEU A 147 -7.22 12.64 -18.60
CA LEU A 147 -6.51 13.61 -17.76
C LEU A 147 -7.29 14.93 -17.58
N GLU A 148 -7.90 15.46 -18.64
CA GLU A 148 -8.67 16.70 -18.57
C GLU A 148 -9.94 16.53 -17.73
N ASP A 149 -10.58 15.36 -17.81
CA ASP A 149 -11.72 15.04 -16.96
C ASP A 149 -11.30 14.87 -15.48
N CYS A 150 -10.08 14.39 -15.21
CA CYS A 150 -9.53 14.42 -13.85
C CYS A 150 -9.52 15.84 -13.30
N PHE A 151 -9.01 16.82 -14.07
CA PHE A 151 -8.95 18.21 -13.62
C PHE A 151 -10.33 18.77 -13.29
N LYS A 152 -11.32 18.49 -14.14
CA LYS A 152 -12.72 18.88 -13.90
C LYS A 152 -13.28 18.28 -12.60
N GLN A 153 -12.93 17.03 -12.28
CA GLN A 153 -13.36 16.45 -11.01
C GLN A 153 -12.62 17.09 -9.83
N ILE A 154 -11.31 17.31 -9.93
CA ILE A 154 -10.52 17.97 -8.88
C ILE A 154 -11.05 19.38 -8.59
N ASP A 155 -11.41 20.14 -9.63
CA ASP A 155 -12.01 21.47 -9.49
C ASP A 155 -13.35 21.47 -8.73
N LYS A 156 -14.08 20.35 -8.71
CA LYS A 156 -15.30 20.19 -7.89
C LYS A 156 -14.97 19.89 -6.43
N PHE A 157 -13.85 19.21 -6.17
CA PHE A 157 -13.40 18.92 -4.81
C PHE A 157 -12.76 20.13 -4.14
N TRP A 158 -11.98 20.92 -4.88
CA TRP A 158 -11.15 22.00 -4.32
C TRP A 158 -11.72 23.38 -4.61
N ASN A 159 -12.04 24.10 -3.53
CA ASN A 159 -12.46 25.48 -3.60
C ASN A 159 -11.30 26.41 -4.06
N ALA A 160 -11.61 27.67 -4.32
CA ALA A 160 -10.64 28.65 -4.80
C ALA A 160 -9.44 28.82 -3.85
N SER A 161 -9.67 28.81 -2.52
CA SER A 161 -8.61 28.93 -1.52
C SER A 161 -7.63 27.76 -1.56
N THR A 162 -8.13 26.52 -1.63
CA THR A 162 -7.28 25.33 -1.79
C THR A 162 -6.47 25.38 -3.09
N LYS A 163 -7.09 25.79 -4.20
CA LYS A 163 -6.37 25.93 -5.48
C LYS A 163 -5.28 26.98 -5.40
N GLU A 164 -5.53 28.10 -4.72
CA GLU A 164 -4.52 29.14 -4.52
C GLU A 164 -3.35 28.66 -3.65
N GLN A 165 -3.63 27.90 -2.59
CA GLN A 165 -2.58 27.26 -1.79
C GLN A 165 -1.72 26.31 -2.65
N VAL A 166 -2.35 25.51 -3.52
CA VAL A 166 -1.63 24.60 -4.42
C VAL A 166 -0.73 25.36 -5.41
N LYS A 167 -1.21 26.46 -5.99
CA LYS A 167 -0.42 27.31 -6.91
C LYS A 167 0.83 27.89 -6.25
N ASN A 168 0.72 28.25 -4.96
CA ASN A 168 1.81 28.85 -4.20
C ASN A 168 2.86 27.83 -3.71
N LEU A 169 2.64 26.52 -3.92
CA LEU A 169 3.63 25.48 -3.67
C LEU A 169 4.45 25.22 -4.93
N THR A 170 5.70 24.80 -4.75
CA THR A 170 6.46 24.16 -5.85
C THR A 170 5.80 22.84 -6.24
N GLU A 171 5.98 22.42 -7.49
CA GLU A 171 5.44 21.15 -8.01
C GLU A 171 5.86 19.96 -7.14
N GLU A 172 7.13 19.88 -6.75
CA GLU A 172 7.67 18.84 -5.88
C GLU A 172 7.00 18.83 -4.51
N LYS A 173 6.87 20.00 -3.87
CA LYS A 173 6.26 20.10 -2.54
C LYS A 173 4.77 19.77 -2.58
N PHE A 174 4.06 20.20 -3.62
CA PHE A 174 2.65 19.86 -3.79
C PHE A 174 2.47 18.36 -4.01
N THR A 175 3.20 17.77 -4.96
CA THR A 175 3.07 16.35 -5.30
C THR A 175 3.43 15.44 -4.12
N ALA A 176 4.50 15.76 -3.38
CA ALA A 176 4.88 15.05 -2.16
C ALA A 176 3.79 15.13 -1.08
N ASN A 177 3.25 16.33 -0.80
CA ASN A 177 2.21 16.52 0.21
C ASN A 177 0.90 15.81 -0.18
N ALA A 178 0.54 15.83 -1.47
CA ALA A 178 -0.69 15.23 -1.95
C ALA A 178 -0.59 13.71 -2.09
N HIS A 179 0.60 13.12 -2.18
CA HIS A 179 0.82 11.71 -2.53
C HIS A 179 0.05 10.71 -1.64
N LEU A 180 0.14 10.89 -0.31
CA LEU A 180 -0.50 10.01 0.68
C LEU A 180 -1.90 10.49 1.09
N GLY A 181 -2.23 11.75 0.84
CA GLY A 181 -3.57 12.29 1.07
C GLY A 181 -4.46 12.09 -0.15
N PHE A 182 -4.60 13.14 -0.95
CA PHE A 182 -5.49 13.15 -2.11
C PHE A 182 -5.09 12.13 -3.19
N GLY A 183 -3.80 11.85 -3.38
CA GLY A 183 -3.31 10.80 -4.25
C GLY A 183 -3.84 9.42 -3.85
N MET A 184 -3.81 9.10 -2.55
CA MET A 184 -4.37 7.85 -2.03
C MET A 184 -5.87 7.80 -2.20
N TRP A 185 -6.57 8.91 -1.95
CA TRP A 185 -7.99 9.03 -2.21
C TRP A 185 -8.32 8.74 -3.68
N MET A 186 -7.58 9.31 -4.64
CA MET A 186 -7.78 9.04 -6.08
C MET A 186 -7.55 7.58 -6.41
N ARG A 187 -6.46 6.97 -5.92
CA ARG A 187 -6.16 5.54 -6.19
C ARG A 187 -7.28 4.61 -5.73
N ASN A 188 -7.89 4.91 -4.58
CA ASN A 188 -8.96 4.10 -4.02
C ASN A 188 -10.31 4.41 -4.67
N ASN A 189 -10.67 5.68 -4.86
CA ASN A 189 -12.01 6.08 -5.29
C ASN A 189 -12.17 6.05 -6.81
N TRP A 190 -11.12 6.32 -7.58
CA TRP A 190 -11.12 6.14 -9.03
C TRP A 190 -10.72 4.72 -9.46
N GLN A 191 -10.68 3.79 -8.49
CA GLN A 191 -10.47 2.36 -8.69
C GLN A 191 -9.17 2.04 -9.45
N LEU A 192 -8.09 2.78 -9.18
CA LEU A 192 -6.85 2.63 -9.94
C LEU A 192 -6.17 1.27 -9.72
N TRP A 193 -6.28 0.70 -8.51
CA TRP A 193 -5.75 -0.64 -8.21
C TRP A 193 -6.54 -1.77 -8.87
N ALA A 194 -7.87 -1.67 -8.88
CA ALA A 194 -8.74 -2.71 -9.41
C ALA A 194 -8.94 -2.60 -10.94
N GLY A 195 -8.72 -1.40 -11.49
CA GLY A 195 -8.97 -1.07 -12.88
C GLY A 195 -10.28 -0.31 -13.07
N SER A 196 -10.25 0.66 -13.97
CA SER A 196 -11.38 1.52 -14.35
C SER A 196 -11.17 2.09 -15.77
N ARG A 197 -12.16 2.79 -16.32
CA ARG A 197 -11.95 3.48 -17.61
C ARG A 197 -10.76 4.46 -17.59
N LEU A 198 -10.46 5.05 -16.42
CA LEU A 198 -9.30 5.93 -16.25
C LEU A 198 -7.99 5.14 -16.34
N THR A 199 -7.90 3.99 -15.66
CA THR A 199 -6.71 3.14 -15.77
C THR A 199 -6.53 2.65 -17.19
N LYS A 200 -7.62 2.32 -17.89
CA LYS A 200 -7.54 1.93 -19.30
C LYS A 200 -6.88 3.04 -20.13
N TYR A 201 -7.31 4.29 -19.98
CA TYR A 201 -6.71 5.43 -20.66
C TYR A 201 -5.19 5.53 -20.41
N PHE A 202 -4.73 5.38 -19.17
CA PHE A 202 -3.29 5.44 -18.85
C PHE A 202 -2.52 4.19 -19.30
N ASN A 203 -3.12 3.00 -19.21
CA ASN A 203 -2.54 1.76 -19.69
C ASN A 203 -2.29 1.82 -21.21
N ASP A 204 -3.23 2.40 -21.97
CA ASP A 204 -3.09 2.60 -23.42
C ASP A 204 -1.91 3.55 -23.75
N LEU A 205 -1.46 4.38 -22.79
CA LEU A 205 -0.27 5.23 -22.88
C LEU A 205 1.01 4.56 -22.34
N GLY A 206 0.89 3.35 -21.79
CA GLY A 206 1.98 2.57 -21.21
C GLY A 206 2.31 2.92 -19.75
N VAL A 207 1.36 3.46 -18.99
CA VAL A 207 1.49 3.71 -17.55
C VAL A 207 0.50 2.82 -16.80
N TYR A 208 1.04 1.88 -16.01
CA TYR A 208 0.23 0.80 -15.41
C TYR A 208 0.11 0.91 -13.90
N HIS A 209 1.09 1.49 -13.22
CA HIS A 209 1.11 1.51 -11.76
C HIS A 209 0.20 2.62 -11.22
N PRO A 210 -0.70 2.33 -10.26
CA PRO A 210 -1.64 3.32 -9.73
C PRO A 210 -0.97 4.55 -9.09
N GLU A 211 0.20 4.39 -8.46
CA GLU A 211 0.96 5.52 -7.93
C GLU A 211 1.46 6.44 -9.04
N ASP A 212 1.98 5.88 -10.14
CA ASP A 212 2.43 6.64 -11.31
C ASP A 212 1.27 7.39 -11.95
N ILE A 213 0.12 6.73 -12.12
CA ILE A 213 -1.10 7.34 -12.67
C ILE A 213 -1.50 8.54 -11.80
N SER A 214 -1.61 8.34 -10.48
CA SER A 214 -1.97 9.42 -9.57
C SER A 214 -0.91 10.53 -9.53
N GLY A 215 0.38 10.18 -9.65
CA GLY A 215 1.49 11.13 -9.73
C GLY A 215 1.41 12.01 -10.96
N ILE A 216 1.19 11.42 -12.15
CA ILE A 216 0.99 12.18 -13.40
C ILE A 216 -0.19 13.14 -13.26
N ILE A 217 -1.32 12.68 -12.70
CA ILE A 217 -2.50 13.52 -12.53
C ILE A 217 -2.20 14.71 -11.61
N LEU A 218 -1.55 14.49 -10.47
CA LEU A 218 -1.18 15.55 -9.52
C LEU A 218 -0.22 16.56 -10.16
N THR A 219 0.89 16.08 -10.72
CA THR A 219 1.89 16.92 -11.39
C THR A 219 1.26 17.75 -12.50
N SER A 220 0.43 17.11 -13.33
CA SER A 220 -0.24 17.78 -14.44
C SER A 220 -1.29 18.78 -13.95
N TYR A 221 -2.01 18.49 -12.87
CA TYR A 221 -2.98 19.42 -12.30
C TYR A 221 -2.31 20.67 -11.71
N HIS A 222 -1.15 20.52 -11.05
CA HIS A 222 -0.36 21.68 -10.59
C HIS A 222 0.06 22.57 -11.76
N ARG A 223 0.63 21.98 -12.81
CA ARG A 223 1.02 22.68 -14.05
C ARG A 223 -0.16 23.40 -14.69
N TYR A 224 -1.32 22.74 -14.76
CA TYR A 224 -2.57 23.35 -15.23
C TYR A 224 -2.95 24.59 -14.42
N LEU A 225 -2.90 24.53 -13.09
CA LEU A 225 -3.27 25.66 -12.23
C LEU A 225 -2.33 26.87 -12.38
N VAL A 226 -1.04 26.65 -12.63
CA VAL A 226 -0.04 27.72 -12.80
C VAL A 226 0.16 28.13 -14.26
N GLY A 227 -0.57 27.53 -15.21
CA GLY A 227 -0.46 27.84 -16.64
C GLY A 227 0.84 27.32 -17.29
N SER A 228 1.49 26.31 -16.71
CA SER A 228 2.68 25.65 -17.28
C SER A 228 2.30 24.52 -18.25
N ASP A 229 3.19 24.24 -19.19
CA ASP A 229 3.05 23.08 -20.10
C ASP A 229 3.03 21.77 -19.30
N ILE A 230 2.01 20.95 -19.51
CA ILE A 230 1.80 19.65 -18.85
C ILE A 230 2.95 18.69 -19.13
N LYS A 231 3.54 18.70 -20.34
CA LYS A 231 4.63 17.79 -20.75
C LYS A 231 4.36 16.32 -20.41
N MET A 232 3.13 15.83 -20.62
CA MET A 232 2.72 14.48 -20.24
C MET A 232 3.63 13.40 -20.84
N GLY A 233 4.01 13.55 -22.11
CA GLY A 233 4.94 12.63 -22.78
C GLY A 233 6.28 12.50 -22.04
N LYS A 234 6.84 13.60 -21.54
CA LYS A 234 8.09 13.59 -20.76
C LYS A 234 7.93 12.92 -19.40
N GLN A 235 6.78 13.12 -18.74
CA GLN A 235 6.47 12.41 -17.49
C GLN A 235 6.43 10.88 -17.73
N ILE A 236 5.78 10.44 -18.82
CA ILE A 236 5.68 9.03 -19.20
C ILE A 236 7.05 8.44 -19.57
N GLU A 237 7.85 9.16 -20.35
CA GLU A 237 9.22 8.76 -20.72
C GLU A 237 10.09 8.54 -19.47
N TYR A 238 10.03 9.48 -18.52
CA TYR A 238 10.76 9.36 -17.26
C TYR A 238 10.36 8.10 -16.49
N LEU A 239 9.05 7.84 -16.34
CA LEU A 239 8.55 6.64 -15.65
C LEU A 239 8.95 5.34 -16.35
N LYS A 240 8.91 5.30 -17.69
CA LYS A 240 9.38 4.14 -18.45
C LYS A 240 10.86 3.88 -18.20
N SER A 241 11.70 4.92 -18.19
CA SER A 241 13.12 4.81 -17.85
C SER A 241 13.33 4.38 -16.40
N TYR A 242 12.54 4.91 -15.46
CA TYR A 242 12.60 4.56 -14.05
C TYR A 242 12.35 3.05 -13.86
N TRP A 243 11.23 2.53 -14.35
CA TRP A 243 10.93 1.10 -14.21
C TRP A 243 11.92 0.20 -14.92
N LYS A 244 12.52 0.67 -16.03
CA LYS A 244 13.56 -0.05 -16.75
C LYS A 244 14.83 -0.23 -15.90
N VAL A 245 15.32 0.83 -15.24
CA VAL A 245 16.51 0.74 -14.40
C VAL A 245 16.22 0.07 -13.04
N SER A 246 14.99 0.18 -12.54
CA SER A 246 14.56 -0.43 -11.28
C SER A 246 14.36 -1.94 -11.34
N LYS A 247 14.25 -2.52 -12.54
CA LYS A 247 14.09 -3.96 -12.74
C LYS A 247 15.38 -4.69 -12.38
N ASP A 248 15.27 -5.77 -11.61
CA ASP A 248 16.41 -6.63 -11.28
C ASP A 248 17.09 -7.14 -12.57
N PRO A 249 18.43 -7.24 -12.61
CA PRO A 249 19.13 -7.79 -13.76
C PRO A 249 18.67 -9.22 -14.05
N SER A 250 18.50 -9.55 -15.33
CA SER A 250 18.18 -10.93 -15.72
C SER A 250 19.37 -11.85 -15.47
N LYS A 251 19.10 -13.15 -15.26
CA LYS A 251 20.17 -14.13 -15.06
C LYS A 251 21.08 -14.28 -16.28
N GLU A 252 20.62 -13.90 -17.48
CA GLU A 252 21.43 -13.97 -18.71
C GLU A 252 22.63 -13.01 -18.69
N ILE A 253 22.52 -11.90 -17.95
CA ILE A 253 23.58 -10.89 -17.87
C ILE A 253 24.43 -11.03 -16.62
N TYR A 254 24.28 -12.11 -15.84
CA TYR A 254 25.06 -12.30 -14.62
C TYR A 254 26.56 -12.50 -14.94
N PRO A 255 27.48 -12.01 -14.09
CA PRO A 255 28.90 -12.27 -14.23
C PRO A 255 29.20 -13.77 -14.19
N ALA A 256 30.27 -14.19 -14.88
CA ALA A 256 30.70 -15.59 -14.89
C ALA A 256 30.91 -16.11 -13.46
N GLY A 257 30.33 -17.28 -13.16
CA GLY A 257 30.39 -17.90 -11.84
C GLY A 257 29.38 -17.36 -10.82
N ALA A 258 28.73 -16.22 -11.07
CA ALA A 258 27.68 -15.71 -10.19
C ALA A 258 26.37 -16.48 -10.38
N LYS A 259 25.80 -17.01 -9.28
CA LYS A 259 24.54 -17.75 -9.29
C LYS A 259 23.68 -17.33 -8.10
N ASN A 260 22.36 -17.38 -8.27
CA ASN A 260 21.38 -17.17 -7.20
C ASN A 260 21.51 -15.83 -6.44
N LEU A 261 21.94 -14.76 -7.13
CA LEU A 261 21.96 -13.40 -6.56
C LEU A 261 20.54 -12.92 -6.27
N LYS A 262 20.37 -12.21 -5.14
CA LYS A 262 19.13 -11.52 -4.74
C LYS A 262 19.41 -10.03 -4.56
N PHE A 263 18.47 -9.17 -4.94
CA PHE A 263 18.62 -7.71 -4.94
C PHE A 263 17.53 -7.01 -4.12
N ASP A 264 17.40 -7.39 -2.84
CA ASP A 264 16.41 -6.79 -1.94
C ASP A 264 16.79 -5.36 -1.50
N THR A 265 18.00 -4.90 -1.86
CA THR A 265 18.51 -3.56 -1.56
C THR A 265 18.81 -2.82 -2.86
N LYS A 266 18.26 -1.63 -3.01
CA LYS A 266 18.46 -0.75 -4.17
C LYS A 266 18.69 0.69 -3.71
N GLN A 267 19.43 1.46 -4.50
CA GLN A 267 19.52 2.90 -4.32
C GLN A 267 19.30 3.61 -5.65
N TYR A 268 18.41 4.61 -5.64
CA TYR A 268 18.05 5.40 -6.81
C TYR A 268 18.84 6.70 -6.86
N TYR A 269 19.10 7.19 -8.06
CA TYR A 269 19.73 8.49 -8.34
C TYR A 269 19.26 9.01 -9.70
N ASN A 270 19.61 10.24 -10.04
CA ASN A 270 19.45 10.77 -11.39
C ASN A 270 20.81 11.06 -12.01
N LEU A 271 20.93 10.80 -13.31
CA LEU A 271 22.09 11.20 -14.09
C LEU A 271 22.14 12.73 -14.19
N LYS A 272 23.27 13.34 -13.82
CA LYS A 272 23.46 14.79 -13.91
C LYS A 272 23.39 15.34 -15.34
N LYS A 273 23.60 14.50 -16.35
CA LYS A 273 23.60 14.90 -17.75
C LYS A 273 22.22 15.37 -18.23
N ASP A 274 21.18 14.63 -17.89
CA ASP A 274 19.85 14.77 -18.48
C ASP A 274 18.70 14.50 -17.48
N ASN A 275 19.05 14.30 -16.21
CA ASN A 275 18.14 13.94 -15.13
C ASN A 275 17.40 12.59 -15.36
N SER A 276 17.93 11.72 -16.21
CA SER A 276 17.39 10.37 -16.40
C SER A 276 17.56 9.53 -15.13
N PRO A 277 16.59 8.67 -14.77
CA PRO A 277 16.67 7.88 -13.55
C PRO A 277 17.73 6.77 -13.69
N GLY A 278 18.41 6.50 -12.57
CA GLY A 278 19.36 5.41 -12.38
C GLY A 278 19.08 4.63 -11.10
N CYS A 279 19.55 3.39 -11.06
CA CYS A 279 19.36 2.48 -9.94
C CYS A 279 20.54 1.54 -9.82
N ILE A 280 21.19 1.55 -8.64
CA ILE A 280 22.17 0.54 -8.26
C ILE A 280 21.49 -0.54 -7.42
N HIS A 281 21.59 -1.78 -7.90
CA HIS A 281 21.12 -3.00 -7.27
C HIS A 281 22.24 -3.60 -6.45
N ILE A 282 21.99 -3.87 -5.17
CA ILE A 282 23.00 -4.37 -4.23
C ILE A 282 22.61 -5.79 -3.82
N GLN A 283 23.51 -6.74 -4.01
CA GLN A 283 23.28 -8.13 -3.62
C GLN A 283 22.99 -8.24 -2.12
N SER A 284 21.80 -8.72 -1.76
CA SER A 284 21.34 -8.84 -0.38
C SER A 284 21.77 -10.14 0.31
N ASN A 285 22.15 -11.16 -0.46
CA ASN A 285 22.47 -12.50 0.04
C ASN A 285 23.96 -12.86 -0.06
N SER A 286 24.85 -11.88 -0.09
CA SER A 286 26.30 -12.14 -0.09
C SER A 286 26.74 -12.79 1.22
N LYS A 287 27.64 -13.76 1.13
CA LYS A 287 28.31 -14.42 2.28
C LYS A 287 29.82 -14.18 2.27
N THR A 288 30.30 -13.36 1.34
CA THR A 288 31.71 -13.09 1.10
C THR A 288 32.04 -11.64 1.42
N GLU A 289 33.32 -11.33 1.59
CA GLU A 289 33.80 -9.95 1.80
C GLU A 289 33.52 -9.01 0.62
N LYS A 290 33.32 -9.60 -0.56
CA LYS A 290 32.90 -8.90 -1.77
C LYS A 290 31.41 -9.12 -2.03
N THR A 291 30.72 -8.07 -2.43
CA THR A 291 29.28 -8.10 -2.76
C THR A 291 29.08 -7.65 -4.20
N TRP A 292 28.29 -8.39 -4.97
CA TRP A 292 27.94 -7.97 -6.31
C TRP A 292 26.99 -6.77 -6.27
N VAL A 293 27.28 -5.78 -7.10
CA VAL A 293 26.37 -4.70 -7.44
C VAL A 293 26.18 -4.65 -8.94
N TYR A 294 24.99 -4.20 -9.35
CA TYR A 294 24.64 -3.98 -10.74
C TYR A 294 24.01 -2.61 -10.90
N ASP A 295 24.45 -1.85 -11.89
CA ASP A 295 23.82 -0.63 -12.33
C ASP A 295 23.54 -0.71 -13.83
N TYR A 296 22.38 -0.19 -14.26
CA TYR A 296 21.98 -0.26 -15.67
C TYR A 296 22.97 0.45 -16.61
N TYR A 297 23.56 1.58 -16.19
CA TYR A 297 24.48 2.39 -16.99
C TYR A 297 25.94 1.99 -16.79
N PHE A 298 26.31 1.49 -15.60
CA PHE A 298 27.71 1.19 -15.26
C PHE A 298 28.05 -0.31 -15.26
N GLY A 299 27.06 -1.20 -15.36
CA GLY A 299 27.25 -2.64 -15.44
C GLY A 299 27.48 -3.30 -14.08
N TRP A 300 28.29 -4.36 -14.06
CA TRP A 300 28.56 -5.16 -12.88
C TRP A 300 29.86 -4.80 -12.18
N LYS A 301 29.85 -4.83 -10.85
CA LYS A 301 31.06 -4.71 -10.03
C LYS A 301 30.95 -5.50 -8.73
N GLN A 302 32.08 -5.92 -8.19
CA GLN A 302 32.18 -6.37 -6.82
C GLN A 302 32.69 -5.23 -5.94
N LEU A 303 31.99 -4.94 -4.84
CA LEU A 303 32.39 -3.93 -3.85
C LEU A 303 32.79 -4.61 -2.53
N SER A 304 33.80 -4.05 -1.85
CA SER A 304 34.12 -4.42 -0.47
C SER A 304 33.07 -3.88 0.51
N ARG A 305 33.14 -4.30 1.79
CA ARG A 305 32.27 -3.77 2.85
C ARG A 305 32.45 -2.26 3.04
N GLU A 306 33.68 -1.76 2.94
CA GLU A 306 34.01 -0.34 3.06
C GLU A 306 33.42 0.47 1.90
N GLU A 307 33.53 -0.06 0.67
CA GLU A 307 32.97 0.58 -0.54
C GLU A 307 31.43 0.60 -0.50
N LEU A 308 30.79 -0.46 0.01
CA LEU A 308 29.34 -0.47 0.23
C LEU A 308 28.91 0.55 1.29
N LYS A 309 29.71 0.72 2.36
CA LYS A 309 29.46 1.72 3.39
C LYS A 309 29.63 3.15 2.87
N GLU A 310 30.62 3.38 2.01
CA GLU A 310 30.77 4.66 1.29
C GLU A 310 29.51 4.94 0.45
N LEU A 311 29.06 3.96 -0.33
CA LEU A 311 27.84 4.06 -1.14
C LEU A 311 26.59 4.31 -0.29
N SER A 312 26.40 3.59 0.82
CA SER A 312 25.22 3.75 1.69
C SER A 312 25.13 5.12 2.36
N ASN A 313 26.25 5.82 2.52
CA ASN A 313 26.30 7.13 3.14
C ASN A 313 26.11 8.29 2.15
N THR A 314 25.92 7.99 0.86
CA THR A 314 25.69 9.02 -0.17
C THR A 314 24.30 9.65 -0.02
N SER A 315 24.22 10.96 -0.26
CA SER A 315 22.94 11.64 -0.52
C SER A 315 22.47 11.35 -1.95
N TYR A 316 21.20 11.65 -2.25
CA TYR A 316 20.66 11.49 -3.61
C TYR A 316 21.50 12.25 -4.65
N ASP A 317 21.88 13.49 -4.35
CA ASP A 317 22.60 14.38 -5.28
C ASP A 317 24.07 13.97 -5.51
N THR A 318 24.67 13.26 -4.56
CA THR A 318 26.09 12.84 -4.63
C THR A 318 26.27 11.40 -5.10
N ARG A 319 25.17 10.64 -5.20
CA ARG A 319 25.20 9.20 -5.46
C ARG A 319 25.78 8.84 -6.82
N GLU A 320 25.47 9.60 -7.88
CA GLU A 320 26.03 9.33 -9.21
C GLU A 320 27.56 9.45 -9.21
N ASP A 321 28.13 10.47 -8.56
CA ASP A 321 29.58 10.66 -8.51
C ASP A 321 30.27 9.53 -7.75
N ALA A 322 29.69 9.09 -6.63
CA ALA A 322 30.18 7.97 -5.86
C ALA A 322 30.16 6.68 -6.68
N ILE A 323 29.06 6.41 -7.41
CA ILE A 323 28.97 5.25 -8.31
C ILE A 323 30.04 5.34 -9.40
N LYS A 324 30.19 6.48 -10.08
CA LYS A 324 31.23 6.67 -11.11
C LYS A 324 32.64 6.41 -10.55
N LYS A 325 32.95 6.97 -9.38
CA LYS A 325 34.24 6.76 -8.70
C LYS A 325 34.48 5.29 -8.40
N LEU A 326 33.47 4.60 -7.85
CA LEU A 326 33.54 3.17 -7.53
C LEU A 326 33.76 2.35 -8.80
N PHE A 327 33.01 2.60 -9.88
CA PHE A 327 33.12 1.82 -11.12
C PHE A 327 34.42 2.08 -11.89
N ASN A 328 34.96 3.30 -11.86
CA ASN A 328 36.21 3.66 -12.53
C ASN A 328 37.49 3.19 -11.80
N LYS A 329 37.41 2.86 -10.51
CA LYS A 329 38.54 2.31 -9.75
C LYS A 329 38.94 0.94 -10.33
N ARG A 330 40.17 0.79 -10.83
CA ARG A 330 40.69 -0.50 -11.31
C ARG A 330 40.72 -1.51 -10.16
N SER A 331 40.32 -2.75 -10.47
CA SER A 331 40.20 -3.88 -9.52
C SER A 331 41.55 -4.40 -9.05
#